data_AF-A0A3D4EVB7-F1
#
_entry.id   AF-A0A3D4EVB7-F1
#
_cell.length_a   1.000
_cell.length_b   1.000
_cell.length_c   1.000
_cell.angle_alpha   90.00
_cell.angle_beta   90.00
_cell.angle_gamma   90.00
#
_symmetry.space_group_name_H-M   'P 1'
#
loop_
_entity.id
_entity.type
_entity.pdbx_description
1 polymer ?
#
loop_
_entity_poly.entity_id
_entity_poly.type
_entity_poly.pdbx_seq_one_letter_code
_entity_poly.pdbx_strand_id
1 'polypeptide(L)'
;MTYPSLLKVTAAETNVITETQTPPIFDEIEVQSRWFSGNFSRDHLSNHGQKISIISPGEWNRGAGPDFINATIEVDGEIRHGPIELDLDS
;
A
#
# COMPACT_ATOMS: atom_id res chain seq x y z
N MET A 1 -30.99 -30.18 16.12
CA MET A 1 -30.05 -29.05 16.30
C MET A 1 -30.23 -28.11 15.12
N THR A 2 -30.60 -26.85 15.34
CA THR A 2 -30.94 -25.89 14.27
C THR A 2 -29.89 -24.78 14.19
N TYR A 3 -29.71 -24.16 13.02
CA TYR A 3 -28.75 -23.06 12.83
C TYR A 3 -28.84 -21.94 13.89
N PRO A 4 -30.05 -21.50 14.32
CA PRO A 4 -30.19 -20.50 15.39
C PRO A 4 -29.69 -20.97 16.77
N SER A 5 -29.73 -22.28 17.04
CA SER A 5 -29.21 -22.86 18.29
C SER A 5 -27.69 -22.95 18.31
N LEU A 6 -27.03 -23.09 17.14
CA LEU A 6 -25.57 -23.07 17.03
C LEU A 6 -25.01 -21.67 17.31
N LEU A 7 -25.65 -20.62 16.78
CA LEU A 7 -25.23 -19.23 16.99
C LEU A 7 -25.22 -18.83 18.48
N LYS A 8 -26.17 -19.32 19.28
CA LYS A 8 -26.21 -19.02 20.73
C LYS A 8 -25.07 -19.67 21.50
N VAL A 9 -24.62 -20.84 21.07
CA VAL A 9 -23.49 -21.56 21.69
C VAL A 9 -22.18 -20.90 21.29
N THR A 10 -22.01 -20.57 20.01
CA THR A 10 -20.76 -19.96 19.50
C THR A 10 -20.60 -18.48 19.79
N ALA A 11 -21.67 -17.75 20.11
CA ALA A 11 -21.60 -16.32 20.45
C ALA A 11 -21.46 -16.06 21.95
N ALA A 12 -21.96 -16.98 22.80
CA ALA A 12 -21.85 -16.87 24.26
C ALA A 12 -20.47 -17.33 24.76
N GLU A 13 -19.87 -18.29 24.08
CA GLU A 13 -18.49 -18.70 24.29
C GLU A 13 -17.65 -18.09 23.18
N THR A 14 -16.62 -17.33 23.52
CA THR A 14 -15.53 -16.94 22.60
C THR A 14 -15.66 -15.62 21.82
N ASN A 15 -15.72 -14.50 22.56
CA ASN A 15 -15.04 -13.27 22.12
C ASN A 15 -13.60 -13.24 22.69
N VAL A 16 -12.88 -14.37 22.61
CA VAL A 16 -11.52 -14.55 23.18
C VAL A 16 -10.44 -14.04 22.22
N ILE A 17 -10.80 -13.77 20.97
CA ILE A 17 -9.89 -13.19 19.97
C ILE A 17 -10.33 -11.75 19.75
N THR A 18 -9.77 -10.84 20.54
CA THR A 18 -9.83 -9.42 20.19
C THR A 18 -8.73 -9.21 19.15
N GLU A 19 -9.08 -8.70 17.96
CA GLU A 19 -8.06 -8.24 17.01
C GLU A 19 -7.26 -7.14 17.69
N THR A 20 -6.01 -7.43 18.03
CA THR A 20 -5.12 -6.43 18.60
C THR A 20 -4.95 -5.34 17.54
N GLN A 21 -5.51 -4.15 17.77
CA GLN A 21 -5.41 -2.98 16.90
C GLN A 21 -3.99 -2.38 16.86
N THR A 22 -2.94 -3.19 16.99
CA THR A 22 -1.59 -2.69 16.73
C THR A 22 -1.52 -2.37 15.24
N PRO A 23 -1.24 -1.12 14.85
CA PRO A 23 -1.04 -0.79 13.44
C PRO A 23 0.06 -1.71 12.90
N PRO A 24 -0.15 -2.37 11.75
CA PRO A 24 0.90 -3.17 11.15
C PRO A 24 2.13 -2.29 10.93
N ILE A 25 3.29 -2.77 11.40
CA ILE A 25 4.58 -2.23 10.98
C ILE A 25 4.82 -2.86 9.61
N PHE A 26 4.78 -2.05 8.56
CA PHE A 26 5.10 -2.51 7.22
C PHE A 26 6.61 -2.39 7.03
N ASP A 27 7.24 -3.48 6.58
CA ASP A 27 8.59 -3.42 6.06
C ASP A 27 8.58 -2.88 4.62
N GLU A 28 9.76 -2.53 4.14
CA GLU A 28 9.95 -1.94 2.82
C GLU A 28 9.40 -2.83 1.70
N ILE A 29 9.60 -4.15 1.79
CA ILE A 29 9.15 -5.10 0.77
C ILE A 29 7.62 -5.17 0.69
N GLU A 30 6.92 -5.10 1.82
CA GLU A 30 5.46 -5.07 1.87
C GLU A 30 4.92 -3.78 1.23
N VAL A 31 5.54 -2.63 1.51
CA VAL A 31 5.16 -1.35 0.91
C VAL A 31 5.40 -1.34 -0.61
N GLN A 32 6.57 -1.81 -1.06
CA GLN A 32 6.87 -1.99 -2.48
C GLN A 32 5.85 -2.92 -3.16
N SER A 33 5.47 -4.03 -2.52
CA SER A 33 4.49 -4.95 -3.08
C SER A 33 3.11 -4.31 -3.27
N ARG A 34 2.70 -3.46 -2.33
CA ARG A 34 1.42 -2.72 -2.37
C ARG A 34 1.45 -1.62 -3.41
N TRP A 35 2.60 -0.96 -3.58
CA TRP A 35 2.82 0.00 -4.67
C TRP A 35 2.64 -0.67 -6.02
N PHE A 36 3.34 -1.78 -6.25
CA PHE A 36 3.25 -2.55 -7.48
C PHE A 36 1.83 -3.06 -7.75
N SER A 37 1.11 -3.46 -6.70
CA SER A 37 -0.27 -3.95 -6.79
C SER A 37 -1.32 -2.84 -7.02
N GLY A 38 -0.91 -1.56 -6.97
CA GLY A 38 -1.80 -0.42 -7.17
C GLY A 38 -2.70 -0.13 -5.97
N ASN A 39 -2.27 -0.48 -4.75
CA ASN A 39 -3.04 -0.26 -3.53
C ASN A 39 -3.00 1.19 -3.04
N PHE A 40 -2.10 2.02 -3.58
CA PHE A 40 -2.03 3.44 -3.28
C PHE A 40 -2.87 4.25 -4.25
N SER A 41 -3.32 5.43 -3.81
CA SER A 41 -3.94 6.41 -4.69
C SER A 41 -3.01 6.75 -5.85
N ARG A 42 -3.56 7.18 -6.99
CA ARG A 42 -2.75 7.67 -8.11
C ARG A 42 -2.39 9.14 -7.97
N ASP A 43 -3.22 9.91 -7.27
CA ASP A 43 -3.06 11.36 -7.15
C ASP A 43 -2.52 11.73 -5.76
N HIS A 44 -1.47 12.53 -5.74
CA HIS A 44 -0.75 12.95 -4.54
C HIS A 44 -0.38 14.44 -4.60
N LEU A 45 -0.01 14.97 -3.44
CA LEU A 45 0.57 16.29 -3.30
C LEU A 45 2.00 16.14 -2.78
N SER A 46 2.97 16.78 -3.45
CA SER A 46 4.35 16.80 -2.95
C SER A 46 4.47 17.65 -1.68
N ASN A 47 5.57 17.47 -0.96
CA ASN A 47 5.96 18.32 0.17
C ASN A 47 6.12 19.81 -0.20
N HIS A 48 6.26 20.13 -1.49
CA HIS A 48 6.33 21.48 -2.02
C HIS A 48 5.02 21.95 -2.69
N GLY A 49 3.93 21.18 -2.56
CA GLY A 49 2.60 21.56 -3.05
C GLY A 49 2.33 21.28 -4.53
N GLN A 50 3.20 20.51 -5.19
CA GLN A 50 3.01 20.13 -6.60
C GLN A 50 2.03 18.97 -6.70
N LYS A 51 1.16 19.00 -7.71
CA LYS A 51 0.26 17.89 -7.98
C LYS A 51 1.02 16.79 -8.71
N ILE A 52 0.98 15.58 -8.17
CA ILE A 52 1.61 14.40 -8.76
C ILE A 52 0.54 13.38 -9.09
N SER A 53 0.49 12.90 -10.32
CA SER A 53 -0.35 11.78 -10.73
C SER A 53 0.50 10.62 -11.24
N ILE A 54 0.34 9.44 -10.65
CA ILE A 54 1.03 8.21 -11.04
C ILE A 54 0.32 7.60 -12.24
N ILE A 55 0.93 7.74 -13.42
CA ILE A 55 0.46 7.15 -14.68
C ILE A 55 0.83 5.66 -14.71
N SER A 56 2.10 5.36 -14.45
CA SER A 56 2.66 4.01 -14.34
C SER A 56 3.58 3.92 -13.11
N PRO A 57 3.36 2.93 -12.21
CA PRO A 57 4.21 2.72 -11.03
C PRO A 57 5.63 2.24 -11.39
N GLY A 58 5.88 1.87 -12.65
CA GLY A 58 7.12 1.28 -13.12
C GLY A 58 7.18 -0.23 -12.95
N GLU A 59 8.35 -0.79 -13.24
CA GLU A 59 8.68 -2.20 -13.09
C GLU A 59 9.44 -2.40 -11.78
N TRP A 60 9.01 -3.38 -10.97
CA TRP A 60 9.66 -3.67 -9.70
C TRP A 60 11.06 -4.26 -9.92
N ASN A 61 12.08 -3.55 -9.47
CA ASN A 61 13.47 -3.97 -9.54
C ASN A 61 13.85 -4.68 -8.22
N ARG A 62 14.07 -5.99 -8.30
CA ARG A 62 14.55 -6.81 -7.16
C ARG A 62 16.07 -6.97 -7.13
N GLY A 63 16.78 -6.22 -7.98
CA GLY A 63 18.23 -6.17 -8.04
C GLY A 63 18.80 -4.96 -7.30
N ALA A 64 20.05 -4.63 -7.60
CA ALA A 64 20.63 -3.37 -7.12
C ALA A 64 20.04 -2.16 -7.86
N GLY A 65 20.06 -1.01 -7.20
CA GLY A 65 19.51 0.24 -7.73
C GLY A 65 18.14 0.55 -7.11
N PRO A 66 17.31 1.35 -7.81
CA PRO A 66 16.07 1.83 -7.24
C PRO A 66 14.98 0.78 -7.19
N ASP A 67 14.00 0.95 -6.31
CA ASP A 67 12.89 0.02 -6.11
C ASP A 67 12.09 -0.23 -7.40
N PHE A 68 11.81 0.85 -8.14
CA PHE A 68 11.08 0.77 -9.40
C PHE A 68 11.84 1.49 -10.51
N ILE A 69 11.88 0.86 -11.68
CA ILE A 69 12.46 1.41 -12.90
C ILE A 69 11.37 1.73 -13.93
N ASN A 70 11.65 2.65 -14.85
CA ASN A 70 10.74 3.00 -15.95
C ASN A 70 9.33 3.44 -15.51
N ALA A 71 9.21 4.12 -14.36
CA ALA A 71 7.95 4.70 -13.92
C ALA A 71 7.60 5.94 -14.76
N THR A 72 6.31 6.25 -14.82
CA THR A 72 5.78 7.44 -15.49
C THR A 72 4.87 8.18 -14.53
N ILE A 73 5.15 9.46 -14.31
CA ILE A 73 4.33 10.34 -13.48
C ILE A 73 4.03 11.63 -14.24
N GLU A 74 2.95 12.30 -13.86
CA GLU A 74 2.70 13.68 -14.24
C GLU A 74 2.93 14.57 -13.03
N VAL A 75 3.68 15.66 -13.20
CA VAL A 75 3.91 16.68 -12.17
C VAL A 75 3.44 18.02 -12.70
N ASP A 76 2.38 18.58 -12.09
CA ASP A 76 1.74 19.84 -12.52
C ASP A 76 1.45 19.90 -14.04
N GLY A 77 1.03 18.77 -14.63
CA GLY A 77 0.73 18.65 -16.06
C GLY A 77 1.93 18.29 -16.95
N GLU A 78 3.13 18.14 -16.39
CA GLU A 78 4.33 17.72 -17.12
C GLU A 78 4.60 16.22 -16.91
N ILE A 79 4.62 15.44 -17.99
CA ILE A 79 4.93 14.01 -17.94
C ILE A 79 6.44 13.81 -17.75
N ARG A 80 6.80 13.02 -16.74
CA ARG A 80 8.17 12.63 -16.42
C ARG A 80 8.31 11.11 -16.40
N HIS A 81 9.48 10.65 -16.81
CA HIS A 81 9.86 9.24 -16.82
C HIS A 81 11.13 9.06 -15.99
N GLY A 82 11.17 8.03 -15.16
CA GLY A 82 12.34 7.79 -14.32
C GLY A 82 12.16 6.69 -13.28
N PRO A 83 13.19 6.46 -12.46
CA PRO A 83 13.09 5.55 -11.33
C PRO A 83 12.27 6.14 -10.17
N ILE A 84 11.75 5.27 -9.30
CA ILE A 84 11.10 5.62 -8.04
C ILE A 84 11.77 4.81 -6.92
N GLU A 85 12.02 5.48 -5.80
CA GLU A 85 12.46 4.90 -4.52
C GLU A 85 11.35 5.13 -3.49
N LEU A 86 11.02 4.10 -2.71
CA LEU A 86 10.06 4.19 -1.62
C LEU A 86 10.80 4.26 -0.28
N ASP A 87 10.92 5.47 0.25
CA ASP A 87 11.50 5.68 1.58
C ASP A 87 10.41 5.62 2.65
N LEU A 88 10.62 4.78 3.67
CA LEU A 88 9.70 4.64 4.82
C LEU A 88 10.07 5.58 5.96
N ASP A 89 11.27 6.15 5.94
CA ASP A 89 11.76 7.08 6.94
C ASP A 89 11.61 8.52 6.40
N SER A 90 11.12 9.45 7.22
CA SER A 90 11.00 10.88 6.87
C SER A 90 11.32 11.78 8.05
#